data_AF-A0A6A5P9Z5-F1
#
_entry.id   AF-A0A6A5P9Z5-F1
#
_cell.length_a   1.000
_cell.length_b   1.000
_cell.length_c   1.000
_cell.angle_alpha   90.00
_cell.angle_beta   90.00
_cell.angle_gamma   90.00
#
_symmetry.space_group_name_H-M   'P 1'
#
loop_
_entity.id
_entity.type
_entity.pdbx_description
1 polymer ?
#
loop_
_entity_poly.entity_id
_entity_poly.type
_entity_poly.pdbx_seq_one_letter_code
_entity_poly.pdbx_strand_id
1 'polypeptide(L)'
;MLSAGVKTLSPVPTEPFHTPSWLSCLSLEHKFISIYLSFSGSLTPIRVMECDTIESVKFKIQRYESLPFLTNKQKLVYAGRELARSDSLLKDYGIKNGNVLHLVIKLSDLQVINVKTSCGKEFKFQVERGRDVGYIKKQIAKRGKDFADTEEQELVCKGERLEDQRLIDDICSKHNDAVVHLFVRKRLVKVRRRPLELSIVATELNDEKKIDVGKEGTVRKYDAVKKVVPRKPPDRGYVLEPVIVNPKIQVASSIRDMINSTYDGVDRGNYPIQSVEGTGGAYFMLDSTGQKYVSVFKPIDEEPMAVNNPRGLPLSLDGEGLKKGTIVGQGALREVAAYILDHPMSGRRALFGDGKGFAGVPPTLMVKCLHKGFNHPGDLTAKIGSMQMFVQNNGSCEDMGPGAFMVKEVHKISVLDIRLANADRHAGNILLGAEEGNDHAVLIPIDHGYCLPTSFEDCTFEWLYWPQARQPYSAKTIEYINSLDAEEDIVLLKFHGWDLPVECARTLRISTMLLKKGAARVMTPFAIGSIMCRESLNKESLIEEIVQAATDSVLPGTSEATFMDSVSEIMDRRLDEIACSSLL
;
A
#
# COMPACT_ATOMS: atom_id res chain seq x y z
N MET A 1 -56.85 -47.92 24.15
CA MET A 1 -56.77 -47.89 25.63
C MET A 1 -55.32 -47.76 26.03
N LEU A 2 -55.03 -46.84 26.96
CA LEU A 2 -53.72 -46.61 27.58
C LEU A 2 -53.20 -47.85 28.31
N SER A 3 -51.89 -48.11 28.27
CA SER A 3 -51.09 -48.58 29.42
C SER A 3 -49.61 -48.66 29.06
N ALA A 4 -48.78 -48.39 30.07
CA ALA A 4 -47.36 -48.06 30.04
C ALA A 4 -46.41 -49.19 29.58
N GLY A 5 -45.29 -48.79 28.95
CA GLY A 5 -44.15 -49.65 28.64
C GLY A 5 -42.84 -48.96 29.03
N VAL A 6 -42.21 -49.46 30.09
CA VAL A 6 -40.95 -49.02 30.69
C VAL A 6 -39.78 -49.28 29.73
N LYS A 7 -38.99 -48.23 29.41
CA LYS A 7 -37.72 -48.37 28.68
C LYS A 7 -36.60 -48.77 29.63
N THR A 8 -35.98 -49.90 29.35
CA THR A 8 -34.77 -50.43 29.98
C THR A 8 -33.54 -49.59 29.60
N LEU A 9 -32.78 -49.16 30.61
CA LEU A 9 -31.48 -48.51 30.49
C LEU A 9 -30.39 -49.55 30.18
N SER A 10 -29.54 -49.27 29.20
CA SER A 10 -28.24 -49.93 28.99
C SER A 10 -27.13 -48.89 29.23
N PRO A 11 -25.94 -49.31 29.72
CA PRO A 11 -24.96 -48.40 30.32
C PRO A 11 -24.23 -47.53 29.29
N VAL A 12 -24.04 -46.27 29.66
CA VAL A 12 -23.28 -45.25 28.93
C VAL A 12 -21.78 -45.60 28.96
N PRO A 13 -21.05 -45.50 27.82
CA PRO A 13 -19.59 -45.59 27.81
C PRO A 13 -18.98 -44.41 28.57
N THR A 14 -18.11 -44.69 29.53
CA THR A 14 -17.29 -43.69 30.23
C THR A 14 -16.33 -43.01 29.26
N GLU A 15 -16.63 -41.77 28.88
CA GLU A 15 -15.65 -40.87 28.26
C GLU A 15 -14.62 -40.39 29.31
N PRO A 16 -13.34 -40.24 28.94
CA PRO A 16 -12.34 -39.66 29.83
C PRO A 16 -12.64 -38.17 30.05
N PHE A 17 -12.75 -37.78 31.32
CA PHE A 17 -12.89 -36.40 31.76
C PHE A 17 -11.72 -35.56 31.24
N HIS A 18 -11.98 -34.70 30.25
CA HIS A 18 -11.09 -33.60 29.91
C HIS A 18 -11.14 -32.57 31.04
N THR A 19 -10.03 -32.41 31.76
CA THR A 19 -9.85 -31.35 32.73
C THR A 19 -9.90 -29.99 32.01
N PRO A 20 -10.65 -29.01 32.53
CA PRO A 20 -10.64 -27.65 32.00
C PRO A 20 -9.24 -27.02 32.09
N SER A 21 -8.80 -26.34 31.02
CA SER A 21 -7.43 -25.79 30.89
C SER A 21 -7.03 -24.78 31.97
N TRP A 22 -7.98 -24.20 32.71
CA TRP A 22 -7.71 -23.27 33.81
C TRP A 22 -7.15 -23.94 35.07
N LEU A 23 -7.34 -25.25 35.26
CA LEU A 23 -6.80 -25.99 36.41
C LEU A 23 -5.36 -26.49 36.22
N SER A 24 -4.78 -26.38 35.01
CA SER A 24 -3.38 -26.75 34.75
C SER A 24 -2.38 -25.71 35.27
N CYS A 25 -2.84 -24.62 35.90
CA CYS A 25 -2.01 -23.50 36.33
C CYS A 25 -1.56 -23.58 37.80
N LEU A 26 -1.86 -24.68 38.51
CA LEU A 26 -1.56 -24.84 39.95
C LEU A 26 -0.27 -25.61 40.27
N SER A 27 0.55 -25.99 39.29
CA SER A 27 1.88 -26.56 39.56
C SER A 27 2.96 -25.47 39.54
N LEU A 28 3.52 -25.18 40.72
CA LEU A 28 4.61 -24.23 40.96
C LEU A 28 5.91 -24.61 40.20
N GLU A 29 6.09 -24.06 39.00
CA GLU A 29 7.37 -23.57 38.48
C GLU A 29 7.09 -22.34 37.61
N HIS A 30 6.92 -21.16 38.23
CA HIS A 30 6.75 -19.91 37.50
C HIS A 30 8.07 -19.51 36.82
N LYS A 31 8.27 -19.99 35.59
CA LYS A 31 9.44 -19.62 34.78
C LYS A 31 9.24 -18.20 34.24
N PHE A 32 10.09 -17.30 34.72
CA PHE A 32 10.25 -15.98 34.11
C PHE A 32 11.05 -16.13 32.82
N ILE A 33 10.53 -15.53 31.76
CA ILE A 33 11.21 -15.43 30.47
C ILE A 33 11.46 -13.95 30.15
N SER A 34 12.58 -13.69 29.50
CA SER A 34 12.90 -12.41 28.90
C SER A 34 12.46 -12.43 27.44
N ILE A 35 11.50 -11.60 27.09
CA ILE A 35 11.11 -11.37 25.68
C ILE A 35 11.68 -10.03 25.23
N TYR A 36 11.93 -9.87 23.93
CA TYR A 36 12.42 -8.62 23.36
C TYR A 36 11.30 -7.96 22.57
N LEU A 37 10.94 -6.73 22.93
CA LEU A 37 9.97 -5.96 22.17
C LEU A 37 10.69 -5.13 21.12
N SER A 38 10.41 -5.41 19.85
CA SER A 38 10.84 -4.61 18.70
C SER A 38 9.82 -3.52 18.42
N PHE A 39 10.25 -2.26 18.52
CA PHE A 39 9.42 -1.10 18.21
C PHE A 39 10.27 0.03 17.62
N SER A 40 9.89 0.52 16.43
CA SER A 40 10.57 1.63 15.72
C SER A 40 12.11 1.43 15.60
N GLY A 41 12.54 0.19 15.35
CA GLY A 41 13.97 -0.17 15.24
C GLY A 41 14.71 -0.34 16.58
N SER A 42 14.05 -0.13 17.72
CA SER A 42 14.59 -0.39 19.06
C SER A 42 14.18 -1.77 19.57
N LEU A 43 15.07 -2.45 20.30
CA LEU A 43 14.80 -3.72 20.99
C LEU A 43 14.85 -3.50 22.50
N THR A 44 13.70 -3.58 23.17
CA THR A 44 13.58 -3.40 24.62
C THR A 44 13.33 -4.75 25.30
N PRO A 45 14.20 -5.20 26.22
CA PRO A 45 13.96 -6.44 26.96
C PRO A 45 12.87 -6.25 28.02
N ILE A 46 11.90 -7.18 28.04
CA ILE A 46 10.76 -7.17 28.96
C ILE A 46 10.69 -8.53 29.66
N ARG A 47 10.61 -8.51 30.99
CA ARG A 47 10.54 -9.72 31.81
C ARG A 47 9.08 -10.08 32.06
N VAL A 48 8.66 -11.26 31.60
CA VAL A 48 7.28 -11.78 31.69
C VAL A 48 7.29 -13.21 32.23
N MET A 49 6.14 -13.73 32.65
CA MET A 49 5.97 -15.13 33.02
C MET A 49 5.43 -15.92 31.82
N GLU A 50 5.82 -17.18 31.65
CA GLU A 50 5.28 -18.03 30.56
C GLU A 50 3.75 -18.20 30.64
N CYS A 51 3.19 -18.07 31.84
CA CYS A 51 1.75 -18.10 32.12
C CYS A 51 1.11 -16.70 32.16
N ASP A 52 1.79 -15.65 31.73
CA ASP A 52 1.14 -14.36 31.53
C ASP A 52 0.16 -14.44 30.33
N THR A 53 -1.00 -13.80 30.48
CA THR A 53 -1.94 -13.59 29.39
C THR A 53 -1.43 -12.48 28.46
N ILE A 54 -1.89 -12.47 27.21
CA ILE A 54 -1.54 -11.37 26.28
C ILE A 54 -1.94 -10.00 26.85
N GLU A 55 -3.08 -9.92 27.54
CA GLU A 55 -3.52 -8.69 28.21
C GLU A 55 -2.56 -8.25 29.33
N SER A 56 -2.10 -9.16 30.18
CA SER A 56 -1.17 -8.82 31.26
C SER A 56 0.19 -8.39 30.72
N VAL A 57 0.64 -8.97 29.60
CA VAL A 57 1.84 -8.55 28.88
C VAL A 57 1.67 -7.15 28.31
N LYS A 58 0.55 -6.85 27.62
CA LYS A 58 0.24 -5.50 27.13
C LYS A 58 0.26 -4.48 28.26
N PHE A 59 -0.33 -4.80 29.41
CA PHE A 59 -0.32 -3.92 30.58
C PHE A 59 1.09 -3.71 31.16
N LYS A 60 1.95 -4.74 31.15
CA LYS A 60 3.37 -4.59 31.56
C LYS A 60 4.14 -3.69 30.61
N ILE A 61 3.90 -3.80 29.30
CA ILE A 61 4.55 -2.94 28.29
C ILE A 61 4.12 -1.47 28.48
N GLN A 62 2.85 -1.19 28.80
CA GLN A 62 2.33 0.16 29.05
C GLN A 62 3.07 0.92 30.17
N ARG A 63 3.74 0.21 31.09
CA ARG A 63 4.43 0.81 32.24
C ARG A 63 5.88 1.20 31.95
N TYR A 64 6.41 0.90 30.77
CA TYR A 64 7.76 1.30 30.37
C TYR A 64 7.75 2.70 29.77
N GLU A 65 8.39 3.67 30.46
CA GLU A 65 8.44 5.08 30.06
C GLU A 65 9.07 5.35 28.67
N SER A 66 9.84 4.40 28.15
CA SER A 66 10.48 4.46 26.82
C SER A 66 9.63 3.91 25.68
N LEU A 67 8.48 3.30 25.98
CA LEU A 67 7.60 2.63 25.04
C LEU A 67 6.29 3.40 24.85
N PRO A 68 5.62 3.27 23.69
CA PRO A 68 4.38 3.97 23.40
C PRO A 68 3.25 3.55 24.35
N PHE A 69 2.35 4.48 24.69
CA PHE A 69 1.17 4.18 25.50
C PHE A 69 0.26 3.23 24.73
N LEU A 70 0.13 1.97 25.16
CA LEU A 70 -0.70 1.01 24.42
C LEU A 70 -2.17 1.32 24.65
N THR A 71 -2.87 1.73 23.59
CA THR A 71 -4.33 1.64 23.55
C THR A 71 -4.74 0.26 23.02
N ASN A 72 -6.02 -0.11 23.18
CA ASN A 72 -6.60 -1.39 22.72
C ASN A 72 -6.49 -1.64 21.19
N LYS A 73 -5.83 -0.75 20.44
CA LYS A 73 -5.70 -0.75 18.98
C LYS A 73 -4.30 -1.13 18.48
N GLN A 74 -3.30 -1.27 19.37
CA GLN A 74 -1.95 -1.71 19.00
C GLN A 74 -1.82 -3.23 18.98
N LYS A 75 -1.12 -3.74 17.96
CA LYS A 75 -0.99 -5.17 17.68
C LYS A 75 0.37 -5.67 18.17
N LEU A 76 0.36 -6.67 19.05
CA LEU A 76 1.56 -7.46 19.33
C LEU A 76 1.60 -8.60 18.33
N VAL A 77 2.73 -8.76 17.65
CA VAL A 77 2.91 -9.78 16.62
C VAL A 77 4.10 -10.66 17.01
N TYR A 78 3.92 -11.97 16.95
CA TYR A 78 4.99 -12.94 17.11
C TYR A 78 4.98 -13.91 15.93
N ALA A 79 6.14 -14.07 15.27
CA ALA A 79 6.30 -14.92 14.09
C ALA A 79 5.23 -14.67 12.98
N GLY A 80 4.86 -13.41 12.77
CA GLY A 80 3.83 -13.01 11.80
C GLY A 80 2.38 -13.21 12.26
N ARG A 81 2.15 -13.75 13.48
CA ARG A 81 0.81 -13.92 14.06
C ARG A 81 0.50 -12.80 15.04
N GLU A 82 -0.62 -12.12 14.85
CA GLU A 82 -1.14 -11.19 15.84
C GLU A 82 -1.59 -11.95 17.10
N LEU A 83 -1.11 -11.48 18.25
CA LEU A 83 -1.55 -11.90 19.57
C LEU A 83 -2.89 -11.21 19.89
N ALA A 84 -3.93 -11.59 19.17
CA ALA A 84 -5.23 -10.91 19.19
C ALA A 84 -6.12 -11.32 20.37
N ARG A 85 -5.93 -12.54 20.91
CA ARG A 85 -6.74 -13.08 22.02
C ARG A 85 -6.16 -12.66 23.37
N SER A 86 -6.82 -11.72 24.05
CA SER A 86 -6.37 -11.11 25.30
C SER A 86 -6.17 -12.10 26.46
N ASP A 87 -6.99 -13.15 26.51
CA ASP A 87 -7.05 -14.17 27.56
C ASP A 87 -6.08 -15.35 27.34
N SER A 88 -5.51 -15.48 26.14
CA SER A 88 -4.59 -16.56 25.80
C SER A 88 -3.22 -16.35 26.46
N LEU A 89 -2.55 -17.45 26.82
CA LEU A 89 -1.25 -17.39 27.50
C LEU A 89 -0.11 -17.23 26.47
N LEU A 90 1.00 -16.61 26.86
CA LEU A 90 2.19 -16.51 26.00
C LEU A 90 2.67 -17.88 25.49
N LYS A 91 2.67 -18.89 26.37
CA LYS A 91 3.05 -20.27 26.00
C LYS A 91 2.16 -20.89 24.93
N ASP A 92 0.88 -20.48 24.84
CA ASP A 92 -0.07 -21.00 23.85
C ASP A 92 0.25 -20.50 22.43
N TYR A 93 0.99 -19.39 22.33
CA TYR A 93 1.57 -18.89 21.09
C TYR A 93 2.98 -19.43 20.82
N GLY A 94 3.49 -20.33 21.67
CA GLY A 94 4.84 -20.87 21.53
C GLY A 94 5.96 -19.86 21.83
N ILE A 95 5.65 -18.80 22.58
CA ILE A 95 6.62 -17.77 22.97
C ILE A 95 7.49 -18.28 24.12
N LYS A 96 8.80 -18.19 23.94
CA LYS A 96 9.85 -18.66 24.85
C LYS A 96 10.83 -17.53 25.18
N ASN A 97 11.72 -17.80 26.13
CA ASN A 97 12.83 -16.91 26.47
C ASN A 97 13.67 -16.55 25.23
N GLY A 98 13.95 -15.26 25.08
CA GLY A 98 14.72 -14.69 23.98
C GLY A 98 13.92 -14.38 22.71
N ASN A 99 12.62 -14.66 22.68
CA ASN A 99 11.80 -14.37 21.51
C ASN A 99 11.50 -12.88 21.34
N VAL A 100 11.41 -12.45 20.09
CA VAL A 100 11.13 -11.07 19.70
C VAL A 100 9.65 -10.92 19.37
N LEU A 101 8.97 -10.00 20.06
CA LEU A 101 7.61 -9.57 19.73
C LEU A 101 7.71 -8.22 19.01
N HIS A 102 6.96 -8.06 17.94
CA HIS A 102 6.87 -6.79 17.21
C HIS A 102 5.65 -6.02 17.70
N LEU A 103 5.86 -4.78 18.13
CA LEU A 103 4.78 -3.85 18.38
C LEU A 103 4.48 -3.09 17.09
N VAL A 104 3.32 -3.37 16.49
CA VAL A 104 2.88 -2.75 15.24
C VAL A 104 1.86 -1.66 15.55
N ILE A 105 2.18 -0.43 15.13
CA ILE A 105 1.30 0.74 15.21
C ILE A 105 0.77 1.04 13.81
N LYS A 106 -0.52 1.30 13.67
CA LYS A 106 -1.11 1.70 12.38
C LYS A 106 -0.71 3.13 12.06
N LEU A 107 -0.44 3.43 10.79
CA LEU A 107 -0.14 4.79 10.33
C LEU A 107 -1.26 5.80 10.64
N SER A 108 -2.52 5.34 10.74
CA SER A 108 -3.68 6.14 11.18
C SER A 108 -3.54 6.69 12.60
N ASP A 109 -2.70 6.06 13.42
CA ASP A 109 -2.47 6.41 14.81
C ASP A 109 -1.31 7.40 14.98
N LEU A 110 -0.64 7.78 13.88
CA LEU A 110 0.37 8.83 13.86
C LEU A 110 -0.25 10.15 13.43
N GLN A 111 0.12 11.21 14.14
CA GLN A 111 -0.25 12.58 13.87
C GLN A 111 0.97 13.42 13.53
N VAL A 112 0.82 14.31 12.56
CA VAL A 112 1.88 15.23 12.16
C VAL A 112 1.79 16.51 12.99
N ILE A 113 2.92 16.90 13.58
CA ILE A 113 3.08 18.14 14.34
C ILE A 113 4.19 18.97 13.70
N ASN A 114 3.86 20.21 13.38
CA ASN A 114 4.79 21.21 12.90
C ASN A 114 5.17 22.13 14.07
N VAL A 115 6.43 22.16 14.43
CA VAL A 115 6.95 22.99 15.52
C VAL A 115 7.80 24.09 14.93
N LYS A 116 7.40 25.36 15.11
CA LYS A 116 8.18 26.54 14.74
C LYS A 116 8.83 27.15 15.96
N THR A 117 10.14 27.32 15.94
CA THR A 117 10.86 27.97 17.04
C THR A 117 10.83 29.48 16.92
N SER A 118 11.09 30.18 18.03
CA SER A 118 11.22 31.64 18.05
C SER A 118 12.37 32.17 17.18
N CYS A 119 13.33 31.33 16.78
CA CYS A 119 14.37 31.68 15.80
C CYS A 119 13.99 31.38 14.34
N GLY A 120 12.73 30.99 14.09
CA GLY A 120 12.18 30.77 12.76
C GLY A 120 12.44 29.38 12.17
N LYS A 121 13.09 28.46 12.90
CA LYS A 121 13.31 27.08 12.45
C LYS A 121 12.02 26.27 12.58
N GLU A 122 11.70 25.49 11.55
CA GLU A 122 10.52 24.63 11.52
C GLU A 122 10.93 23.16 11.55
N PHE A 123 10.28 22.39 12.42
CA PHE A 123 10.51 20.96 12.59
C PHE A 123 9.20 20.21 12.40
N LYS A 124 9.23 19.17 11.57
CA LYS A 124 8.09 18.26 11.39
C LYS A 124 8.33 16.98 12.18
N PHE A 125 7.38 16.63 13.03
CA PHE A 125 7.38 15.41 13.82
C PHE A 125 6.16 14.56 13.47
N GLN A 126 6.36 13.25 13.32
CA GLN A 126 5.28 12.27 13.38
C GLN A 126 5.22 11.77 14.82
N VAL A 127 4.11 12.01 15.49
CA VAL A 127 3.90 11.72 16.91
C VAL A 127 2.64 10.88 17.02
N GLU A 128 2.70 9.79 17.77
CA GLU A 128 1.52 8.96 18.02
C GLU A 128 0.41 9.74 18.74
N ARG A 129 -0.83 9.41 18.41
CA ARG A 129 -2.02 9.86 19.13
C ARG A 129 -1.96 9.41 20.58
N GLY A 130 -2.22 10.32 21.52
CA GLY A 130 -2.18 10.06 22.96
C GLY A 130 -0.84 10.37 23.65
N ARG A 131 0.16 10.94 22.95
CA ARG A 131 1.35 11.50 23.61
C ARG A 131 1.05 12.86 24.23
N ASP A 132 1.88 13.26 25.19
CA ASP A 132 1.76 14.54 25.88
C ASP A 132 2.71 15.61 25.31
N VAL A 133 2.50 16.85 25.73
CA VAL A 133 3.32 18.01 25.35
C VAL A 133 4.76 17.86 25.84
N GLY A 134 4.98 17.23 27.00
CA GLY A 134 6.30 16.95 27.57
C GLY A 134 7.16 16.07 26.67
N TYR A 135 6.57 15.05 26.02
CA TYR A 135 7.24 14.21 25.05
C TYR A 135 7.79 15.01 23.87
N ILE A 136 7.01 15.97 23.35
CA ILE A 136 7.44 16.81 22.21
C ILE A 136 8.58 17.73 22.61
N LYS A 137 8.56 18.33 23.80
CA LYS A 137 9.68 19.13 24.30
C LYS A 137 10.99 18.34 24.33
N LYS A 138 10.93 17.08 24.76
CA LYS A 138 12.08 16.15 24.72
C LYS A 138 12.54 15.84 23.29
N GLN A 139 11.63 15.70 22.32
CA GLN A 139 11.99 15.49 20.91
C GLN A 139 12.63 16.73 20.28
N ILE A 140 12.16 17.92 20.65
CA ILE A 140 12.75 19.20 20.21
C ILE A 140 14.16 19.35 20.79
N ALA A 141 14.36 19.04 22.07
CA ALA A 141 15.67 19.09 22.74
C ALA A 141 16.70 18.16 22.09
N LYS A 142 16.27 16.98 21.60
CA LYS A 142 17.14 16.03 20.89
C LYS A 142 17.58 16.51 19.49
N ARG A 143 16.76 17.32 18.81
CA ARG A 143 17.04 17.78 17.43
C ARG A 143 17.64 19.20 17.36
N GLY A 144 17.47 20.04 18.38
CA GLY A 144 17.86 21.45 18.34
C GLY A 144 18.89 21.83 19.42
N LYS A 145 20.05 22.38 19.01
CA LYS A 145 21.07 22.91 19.94
C LYS A 145 20.59 24.13 20.76
N ASP A 146 19.64 24.90 20.26
CA ASP A 146 19.20 26.18 20.86
C ASP A 146 18.19 26.00 22.02
N PHE A 147 17.63 24.80 22.19
CA PHE A 147 16.58 24.44 23.16
C PHE A 147 16.89 23.14 23.91
N ALA A 148 18.14 22.94 24.31
CA ALA A 148 18.59 21.71 24.96
C ALA A 148 17.92 21.48 26.34
N ASP A 149 17.57 22.54 27.07
CA ASP A 149 16.85 22.44 28.34
C ASP A 149 15.34 22.38 28.11
N THR A 150 14.69 21.34 28.64
CA THR A 150 13.25 21.09 28.52
C THR A 150 12.43 22.02 29.43
N GLU A 151 13.01 22.49 30.55
CA GLU A 151 12.35 23.36 31.54
C GLU A 151 12.24 24.83 31.08
N GLU A 152 13.10 25.24 30.14
CA GLU A 152 13.09 26.57 29.55
C GLU A 152 12.14 26.69 28.34
N GLN A 153 11.64 25.56 27.82
CA GLN A 153 10.77 25.51 26.65
C GLN A 153 9.31 25.82 27.03
N GLU A 154 8.73 26.82 26.37
CA GLU A 154 7.30 27.10 26.40
C GLU A 154 6.68 26.76 25.04
N LEU A 155 5.77 25.78 25.01
CA LEU A 155 5.02 25.41 23.82
C LEU A 155 3.68 26.17 23.79
N VAL A 156 3.41 26.81 22.65
CA VAL A 156 2.21 27.61 22.42
C VAL A 156 1.51 27.14 21.15
N CYS A 157 0.20 26.90 21.21
CA CYS A 157 -0.63 26.57 20.05
C CYS A 157 -1.72 27.64 19.89
N LYS A 158 -1.79 28.30 18.73
CA LYS A 158 -2.77 29.37 18.42
C LYS A 158 -2.92 30.45 19.53
N GLY A 159 -1.83 30.73 20.26
CA GLY A 159 -1.80 31.72 21.35
C GLY A 159 -2.05 31.15 22.76
N GLU A 160 -2.48 29.90 22.90
CA GLU A 160 -2.64 29.21 24.17
C GLU A 160 -1.34 28.53 24.62
N ARG A 161 -1.00 28.69 25.91
CA ARG A 161 0.12 27.98 26.55
C ARG A 161 -0.28 26.54 26.84
N LEU A 162 0.62 25.60 26.55
CA LEU A 162 0.39 24.17 26.75
C LEU A 162 1.15 23.66 27.98
N GLU A 163 0.46 22.93 28.83
CA GLU A 163 1.04 22.24 29.99
C GLU A 163 1.60 20.87 29.57
N ASP A 164 2.66 20.41 30.23
CA ASP A 164 3.43 19.22 29.82
C ASP A 164 2.61 17.93 29.84
N GLN A 165 1.63 17.84 30.74
CA GLN A 165 0.74 16.69 30.90
C GLN A 165 -0.45 16.70 29.93
N ARG A 166 -0.64 17.79 29.17
CA ARG A 166 -1.74 17.90 28.21
C ARG A 166 -1.49 16.97 27.02
N LEU A 167 -2.48 16.17 26.67
CA LEU A 167 -2.39 15.26 25.53
C LEU A 167 -2.50 16.02 24.21
N ILE A 168 -1.81 15.54 23.19
CA ILE A 168 -1.87 16.10 21.85
C ILE A 168 -3.24 15.91 21.22
N ASP A 169 -3.89 14.78 21.48
CA ASP A 169 -5.25 14.51 21.00
C ASP A 169 -6.26 15.56 21.49
N ASP A 170 -6.08 16.07 22.71
CA ASP A 170 -6.94 17.12 23.30
C ASP A 170 -6.70 18.51 22.70
N ILE A 171 -5.51 18.73 22.12
CA ILE A 171 -5.20 19.95 21.36
C ILE A 171 -5.85 19.86 19.97
N CYS A 172 -5.91 18.67 19.39
CA CYS A 172 -6.45 18.45 18.06
C CYS A 172 -7.97 18.42 18.03
N SER A 173 -8.59 17.76 19.00
CA SER A 173 -10.05 17.66 19.11
C SER A 173 -10.73 19.02 19.30
N LYS A 174 -10.05 19.99 19.92
CA LYS A 174 -10.53 21.38 20.05
C LYS A 174 -10.46 22.19 18.75
N HIS A 175 -9.66 21.77 17.77
CA HIS A 175 -9.34 22.58 16.59
C HIS A 175 -9.64 21.90 15.25
N ASN A 176 -10.03 20.62 15.26
CA ASN A 176 -10.38 19.83 14.07
C ASN A 176 -9.32 19.86 12.94
N ASP A 177 -8.05 20.02 13.30
CA ASP A 177 -6.93 20.11 12.38
C ASP A 177 -6.15 18.77 12.36
N ALA A 178 -5.88 18.24 11.15
CA ALA A 178 -5.05 17.05 10.98
C ALA A 178 -3.56 17.30 11.29
N VAL A 179 -3.13 18.56 11.30
CA VAL A 179 -1.75 19.00 11.55
C VAL A 179 -1.74 20.05 12.64
N VAL A 180 -0.97 19.83 13.71
CA VAL A 180 -0.85 20.77 14.82
C VAL A 180 0.34 21.69 14.60
N HIS A 181 0.13 23.00 14.65
CA HIS A 181 1.20 24.00 14.61
C HIS A 181 1.54 24.48 16.03
N LEU A 182 2.72 24.11 16.53
CA LEU A 182 3.24 24.51 17.83
C LEU A 182 4.35 25.55 17.68
N PHE A 183 4.41 26.49 18.61
CA PHE A 183 5.46 27.49 18.69
C PHE A 183 6.30 27.31 19.95
N VAL A 184 7.62 27.20 19.82
CA VAL A 184 8.54 27.11 20.97
C VAL A 184 9.10 28.49 21.29
N ARG A 185 8.98 28.90 22.56
CA ARG A 185 9.58 30.12 23.11
C ARG A 185 10.46 29.77 24.31
N LYS A 186 11.48 30.60 24.58
CA LYS A 186 12.25 30.51 25.83
C LYS A 186 11.54 31.25 26.95
N ARG A 187 11.50 30.66 28.14
CA ARG A 187 10.91 31.27 29.35
C ARG A 187 11.77 32.47 29.79
N LEU A 188 11.35 33.68 29.44
CA LEU A 188 11.98 34.91 29.93
C LEU A 188 11.52 35.19 31.37
N VAL A 189 12.45 35.22 32.32
CA VAL A 189 12.19 35.72 33.68
C VAL A 189 11.83 37.21 33.58
N LYS A 190 10.60 37.57 33.98
CA LYS A 190 10.03 38.92 33.85
C LYS A 190 10.83 39.94 34.68
N VAL A 191 11.46 40.91 34.03
CA VAL A 191 11.70 42.24 34.61
C VAL A 191 10.44 43.08 34.38
N ARG A 192 9.83 43.55 35.48
CA ARG A 192 8.66 44.44 35.51
C ARG A 192 8.91 45.73 34.72
N ARG A 193 7.91 46.17 33.94
CA ARG A 193 7.44 47.58 33.88
C ARG A 193 6.00 47.64 33.30
N ARG A 194 5.25 48.63 33.78
CA ARG A 194 3.79 48.85 33.73
C ARG A 194 3.30 49.48 32.41
N PRO A 195 1.96 49.55 32.16
CA PRO A 195 1.37 49.59 30.82
C PRO A 195 1.13 51.02 30.30
N LEU A 196 0.98 51.13 28.97
CA LEU A 196 0.39 52.27 28.28
C LEU A 196 -0.79 51.75 27.44
N GLU A 197 -1.99 52.21 27.77
CA GLU A 197 -3.19 52.09 26.95
C GLU A 197 -3.13 53.09 25.78
N LEU A 198 -3.64 52.70 24.61
CA LEU A 198 -4.25 53.62 23.64
C LEU A 198 -5.13 52.83 22.67
N SER A 199 -6.42 53.15 22.71
CA SER A 199 -7.52 52.66 21.90
C SER A 199 -7.78 53.61 20.72
N ILE A 200 -8.05 53.08 19.53
CA ILE A 200 -8.66 53.79 18.37
C ILE A 200 -9.43 52.72 17.57
N VAL A 201 -10.74 52.54 17.78
CA VAL A 201 -11.89 53.19 17.11
C VAL A 201 -11.96 52.92 15.60
N ALA A 202 -12.94 52.10 15.22
CA ALA A 202 -13.41 51.89 13.87
C ALA A 202 -14.25 53.08 13.38
N THR A 203 -14.24 53.34 12.07
CA THR A 203 -15.17 54.27 11.45
C THR A 203 -15.67 53.66 10.14
N GLU A 204 -16.94 53.29 10.15
CA GLU A 204 -17.77 53.12 8.95
C GLU A 204 -18.27 54.50 8.51
N LEU A 205 -18.38 54.71 7.20
CA LEU A 205 -19.25 55.74 6.63
C LEU A 205 -20.04 55.11 5.48
N ASN A 206 -21.36 55.26 5.60
CA ASN A 206 -22.41 54.91 4.66
C ASN A 206 -22.78 56.10 3.76
N ASP A 207 -23.68 55.81 2.81
CA ASP A 207 -24.60 56.70 2.06
C ASP A 207 -24.09 57.28 0.73
N GLU A 208 -24.82 57.25 -0.40
CA GLU A 208 -26.24 56.96 -0.68
C GLU A 208 -26.51 56.84 -2.21
N LYS A 209 -27.54 56.03 -2.61
CA LYS A 209 -28.54 56.19 -3.72
C LYS A 209 -28.09 56.35 -5.20
N LYS A 210 -28.86 56.04 -6.25
CA LYS A 210 -29.99 55.15 -6.63
C LYS A 210 -30.17 55.31 -8.17
N ILE A 211 -30.34 54.19 -8.90
CA ILE A 211 -31.25 53.88 -10.04
C ILE A 211 -31.57 54.96 -11.12
N ASP A 212 -31.32 54.65 -12.41
CA ASP A 212 -32.34 54.48 -13.50
C ASP A 212 -31.67 54.00 -14.82
N VAL A 213 -32.04 52.82 -15.37
CA VAL A 213 -32.97 52.52 -16.50
C VAL A 213 -32.50 52.97 -17.90
N GLY A 214 -32.33 52.01 -18.83
CA GLY A 214 -32.41 52.32 -20.27
C GLY A 214 -31.82 51.33 -21.28
N LYS A 215 -32.69 50.44 -21.78
CA LYS A 215 -32.87 49.99 -23.19
C LYS A 215 -31.90 49.02 -23.90
N GLU A 216 -32.56 47.96 -24.35
CA GLU A 216 -32.37 47.05 -25.49
C GLU A 216 -31.55 47.53 -26.70
N GLY A 217 -30.93 46.56 -27.38
CA GLY A 217 -30.44 46.69 -28.75
C GLY A 217 -29.98 45.34 -29.33
N THR A 218 -30.90 44.61 -29.96
CA THR A 218 -30.68 43.35 -30.69
C THR A 218 -29.99 43.62 -32.03
N VAL A 219 -28.99 42.82 -32.42
CA VAL A 219 -28.69 42.57 -33.86
C VAL A 219 -28.22 41.12 -34.05
N ARG A 220 -29.04 40.33 -34.75
CA ARG A 220 -28.68 39.06 -35.40
C ARG A 220 -28.01 39.36 -36.73
N LYS A 221 -26.98 38.60 -37.10
CA LYS A 221 -26.68 38.28 -38.50
C LYS A 221 -26.41 36.78 -38.63
N TYR A 222 -27.16 36.17 -39.55
CA TYR A 222 -26.98 34.82 -40.05
C TYR A 222 -25.92 34.84 -41.15
N ASP A 223 -25.10 33.79 -41.21
CA ASP A 223 -24.67 33.23 -42.49
C ASP A 223 -24.58 31.71 -42.37
N ALA A 224 -25.26 31.04 -43.30
CA ALA A 224 -25.39 29.60 -43.40
C ALA A 224 -24.50 29.08 -44.52
N VAL A 225 -23.64 28.10 -44.23
CA VAL A 225 -23.11 27.19 -45.24
C VAL A 225 -23.28 25.77 -44.71
N LYS A 226 -24.22 25.02 -45.32
CA LYS A 226 -24.48 23.60 -45.04
C LYS A 226 -23.29 22.76 -45.49
N LYS A 227 -22.54 22.20 -44.53
CA LYS A 227 -21.78 20.96 -44.72
C LYS A 227 -22.57 19.82 -44.08
N VAL A 228 -22.71 18.71 -44.81
CA VAL A 228 -23.37 17.48 -44.36
C VAL A 228 -22.67 16.97 -43.10
N VAL A 229 -23.39 16.94 -41.98
CA VAL A 229 -22.91 16.49 -40.66
C VAL A 229 -23.27 15.01 -40.49
N PRO A 230 -22.31 14.11 -40.19
CA PRO A 230 -22.65 12.80 -39.64
C PRO A 230 -23.34 13.06 -38.30
N ARG A 231 -24.54 12.51 -38.09
CA ARG A 231 -25.33 12.69 -36.85
C ARG A 231 -24.42 12.61 -35.61
N LYS A 232 -24.20 13.74 -34.95
CA LYS A 232 -23.62 13.77 -33.59
C LYS A 232 -24.50 12.86 -32.71
N PRO A 233 -23.91 11.95 -31.92
CA PRO A 233 -24.63 11.34 -30.81
C PRO A 233 -25.17 12.47 -29.91
N PRO A 234 -26.31 12.28 -29.23
CA PRO A 234 -26.80 13.26 -28.27
C PRO A 234 -25.69 13.62 -27.28
N ASP A 235 -25.72 14.86 -26.78
CA ASP A 235 -24.75 15.42 -25.85
C ASP A 235 -24.80 14.63 -24.52
N ARG A 236 -24.14 13.47 -24.51
CA ARG A 236 -24.10 12.57 -23.36
C ARG A 236 -23.11 13.17 -22.39
N GLY A 237 -23.56 13.48 -21.17
CA GLY A 237 -22.72 14.00 -20.09
C GLY A 237 -21.67 13.00 -19.55
N TYR A 238 -21.32 11.97 -20.32
CA TYR A 238 -20.34 10.95 -19.98
C TYR A 238 -19.68 10.37 -21.25
N VAL A 239 -18.46 9.84 -21.11
CA VAL A 239 -17.65 9.20 -22.16
C VAL A 239 -17.02 7.96 -21.56
N LEU A 240 -16.99 6.84 -22.28
CA LEU A 240 -16.24 5.65 -21.89
C LEU A 240 -15.67 5.01 -23.16
N GLU A 241 -14.38 5.21 -23.38
CA GLU A 241 -13.70 4.78 -24.61
C GLU A 241 -12.39 4.05 -24.28
N PRO A 242 -12.18 2.82 -24.77
CA PRO A 242 -10.90 2.15 -24.62
C PRO A 242 -9.81 2.91 -25.38
N VAL A 243 -8.65 3.10 -24.76
CA VAL A 243 -7.50 3.76 -25.40
C VAL A 243 -6.65 2.69 -26.08
N ILE A 244 -6.87 2.52 -27.39
CA ILE A 244 -6.15 1.54 -28.22
C ILE A 244 -5.18 2.30 -29.13
N VAL A 245 -3.89 2.25 -28.81
CA VAL A 245 -2.85 2.97 -29.57
C VAL A 245 -2.55 2.28 -30.91
N ASN A 246 -2.59 0.95 -30.95
CA ASN A 246 -2.35 0.18 -32.16
C ASN A 246 -3.63 -0.52 -32.62
N PRO A 247 -4.19 -0.19 -33.80
CA PRO A 247 -5.46 -0.75 -34.29
C PRO A 247 -5.40 -2.25 -34.58
N LYS A 248 -4.21 -2.87 -34.60
CA LYS A 248 -4.04 -4.32 -34.75
C LYS A 248 -4.33 -5.09 -33.45
N ILE A 249 -4.43 -4.41 -32.31
CA ILE A 249 -4.77 -5.03 -31.03
C ILE A 249 -6.22 -5.52 -31.08
N GLN A 250 -6.44 -6.80 -30.82
CA GLN A 250 -7.78 -7.30 -30.54
C GLN A 250 -7.99 -7.40 -29.04
N VAL A 251 -8.99 -6.67 -28.58
CA VAL A 251 -9.41 -6.67 -27.18
C VAL A 251 -10.06 -8.01 -26.85
N ALA A 252 -9.57 -8.67 -25.78
CA ALA A 252 -10.12 -9.89 -25.21
C ALA A 252 -11.65 -9.77 -24.97
N SER A 253 -12.39 -10.86 -25.11
CA SER A 253 -13.84 -10.87 -24.90
C SER A 253 -14.19 -10.40 -23.50
N SER A 254 -13.44 -10.85 -22.48
CA SER A 254 -13.65 -10.44 -21.09
C SER A 254 -13.49 -8.93 -20.89
N ILE A 255 -12.55 -8.29 -21.59
CA ILE A 255 -12.38 -6.84 -21.55
C ILE A 255 -13.55 -6.14 -22.27
N ARG A 256 -13.98 -6.67 -23.43
CA ARG A 256 -15.12 -6.11 -24.16
C ARG A 256 -16.40 -6.19 -23.32
N ASP A 257 -16.63 -7.32 -22.67
CA ASP A 257 -17.79 -7.57 -21.82
C ASP A 257 -17.76 -6.67 -20.58
N MET A 258 -16.59 -6.48 -19.97
CA MET A 258 -16.38 -5.53 -18.89
C MET A 258 -16.69 -4.09 -19.33
N ILE A 259 -16.15 -3.63 -20.46
CA ILE A 259 -16.39 -2.27 -20.97
C ILE A 259 -17.87 -2.05 -21.29
N ASN A 260 -18.52 -3.00 -21.97
CA ASN A 260 -19.94 -2.93 -22.29
C ASN A 260 -20.80 -2.89 -21.02
N SER A 261 -20.49 -3.73 -20.03
CA SER A 261 -21.24 -3.77 -18.76
C SER A 261 -21.06 -2.48 -17.95
N THR A 262 -19.83 -1.92 -17.93
CA THR A 262 -19.55 -0.63 -17.30
C THR A 262 -20.25 0.52 -18.04
N TYR A 263 -20.27 0.48 -19.37
CA TYR A 263 -21.00 1.42 -20.20
C TYR A 263 -22.50 1.40 -19.87
N ASP A 264 -23.12 0.21 -19.83
CA ASP A 264 -24.54 0.05 -19.54
C ASP A 264 -24.91 0.54 -18.14
N GLY A 265 -24.01 0.34 -17.15
CA GLY A 265 -24.17 0.90 -15.81
C GLY A 265 -24.20 2.42 -15.80
N VAL A 266 -23.24 3.05 -16.45
CA VAL A 266 -23.16 4.52 -16.55
C VAL A 266 -24.35 5.09 -17.34
N ASP A 267 -24.75 4.45 -18.45
CA ASP A 267 -25.88 4.88 -19.28
C ASP A 267 -27.22 4.83 -18.51
N ARG A 268 -27.38 3.86 -17.61
CA ARG A 268 -28.53 3.79 -16.70
C ARG A 268 -28.47 4.74 -15.52
N GLY A 269 -27.42 5.55 -15.43
CA GLY A 269 -27.26 6.55 -14.38
C GLY A 269 -26.72 5.98 -13.07
N ASN A 270 -26.05 4.82 -13.08
CA ASN A 270 -25.34 4.32 -11.91
C ASN A 270 -23.97 5.01 -11.81
N TYR A 271 -23.69 5.63 -10.67
CA TYR A 271 -22.51 6.47 -10.51
C TYR A 271 -21.31 5.61 -10.09
N PRO A 272 -20.10 5.97 -10.52
CA PRO A 272 -18.87 5.45 -9.94
C PRO A 272 -18.86 5.70 -8.43
N ILE A 273 -18.50 4.68 -7.66
CA ILE A 273 -18.37 4.77 -6.21
C ILE A 273 -16.88 4.85 -5.88
N GLN A 274 -16.44 5.97 -5.33
CA GLN A 274 -15.06 6.11 -4.89
C GLN A 274 -14.78 5.15 -3.72
N SER A 275 -13.69 4.40 -3.81
CA SER A 275 -13.19 3.60 -2.70
C SER A 275 -12.93 4.52 -1.49
N VAL A 276 -13.11 4.00 -0.27
CA VAL A 276 -12.72 4.69 0.97
C VAL A 276 -11.27 4.40 1.37
N GLU A 277 -10.66 3.39 0.74
CA GLU A 277 -9.31 2.94 1.01
C GLU A 277 -8.33 3.44 -0.08
N GLY A 278 -7.03 3.28 0.18
CA GLY A 278 -5.96 3.69 -0.73
C GLY A 278 -5.64 5.20 -0.72
N THR A 279 -4.56 5.54 -1.40
CA THR A 279 -3.93 6.87 -1.40
C THR A 279 -4.29 7.73 -2.62
N GLY A 280 -4.92 7.14 -3.64
CA GLY A 280 -5.35 7.82 -4.87
C GLY A 280 -6.85 7.71 -5.13
N GLY A 281 -7.28 8.19 -6.30
CA GLY A 281 -8.63 7.98 -6.83
C GLY A 281 -8.79 6.57 -7.38
N ALA A 282 -9.66 5.77 -6.77
CA ALA A 282 -10.08 4.47 -7.27
C ALA A 282 -11.61 4.40 -7.20
N TYR A 283 -12.25 4.02 -8.31
CA TYR A 283 -13.69 4.08 -8.46
C TYR A 283 -14.26 2.73 -8.89
N PHE A 284 -15.16 2.18 -8.09
CA PHE A 284 -15.95 1.01 -8.45
C PHE A 284 -17.04 1.43 -9.44
N MET A 285 -17.05 0.79 -10.59
CA MET A 285 -18.05 0.97 -11.63
C MET A 285 -19.11 -0.12 -11.48
N LEU A 286 -20.37 0.27 -11.53
CA LEU A 286 -21.51 -0.62 -11.34
C LEU A 286 -22.03 -1.15 -12.68
N ASP A 287 -22.70 -2.30 -12.62
CA ASP A 287 -23.47 -2.84 -13.74
C ASP A 287 -24.76 -2.05 -13.99
N SER A 288 -25.53 -2.45 -15.00
CA SER A 288 -26.82 -1.84 -15.33
C SER A 288 -27.86 -1.91 -14.21
N THR A 289 -27.76 -2.89 -13.29
CA THR A 289 -28.67 -3.02 -12.14
C THR A 289 -28.30 -2.13 -10.98
N GLY A 290 -27.05 -1.66 -10.91
CA GLY A 290 -26.53 -0.88 -9.78
C GLY A 290 -26.19 -1.75 -8.56
N GLN A 291 -26.25 -3.08 -8.69
CA GLN A 291 -26.07 -4.02 -7.57
C GLN A 291 -24.71 -4.69 -7.55
N LYS A 292 -24.01 -4.75 -8.69
CA LYS A 292 -22.73 -5.45 -8.82
C LYS A 292 -21.63 -4.52 -9.31
N TYR A 293 -20.45 -4.68 -8.73
CA TYR A 293 -19.24 -4.06 -9.26
C TYR A 293 -18.75 -4.83 -10.50
N VAL A 294 -18.43 -4.09 -11.55
CA VAL A 294 -17.97 -4.61 -12.85
C VAL A 294 -16.49 -4.36 -13.05
N SER A 295 -16.03 -3.16 -12.72
CA SER A 295 -14.63 -2.75 -12.91
C SER A 295 -14.21 -1.71 -11.89
N VAL A 296 -12.91 -1.57 -11.69
CA VAL A 296 -12.29 -0.50 -10.91
C VAL A 296 -11.55 0.43 -11.86
N PHE A 297 -11.88 1.71 -11.85
CA PHE A 297 -11.21 2.76 -12.63
C PHE A 297 -10.29 3.58 -11.74
N LYS A 298 -9.02 3.73 -12.14
CA LYS A 298 -8.01 4.53 -11.43
C LYS A 298 -7.48 5.64 -12.37
N PRO A 299 -7.95 6.90 -12.25
CA PRO A 299 -7.49 8.00 -13.08
C PRO A 299 -6.05 8.41 -12.80
N ILE A 300 -5.28 8.67 -13.86
CA ILE A 300 -3.87 9.11 -13.83
C ILE A 300 -3.71 10.42 -13.04
N ASP A 301 -4.61 11.38 -13.24
CA ASP A 301 -4.55 12.69 -12.60
C ASP A 301 -4.99 12.66 -11.13
N GLU A 302 -5.51 11.53 -10.66
CA GLU A 302 -5.93 11.31 -9.28
C GLU A 302 -5.03 10.32 -8.52
N GLU A 303 -3.92 9.90 -9.14
CA GLU A 303 -2.90 9.09 -8.48
C GLU A 303 -2.36 9.78 -7.20
N PRO A 304 -1.72 9.04 -6.30
CA PRO A 304 -1.03 9.65 -5.16
C PRO A 304 -0.06 10.73 -5.61
N MET A 305 -0.15 11.90 -4.98
CA MET A 305 0.66 13.09 -5.30
C MET A 305 0.40 13.69 -6.71
N ALA A 306 -0.67 13.29 -7.40
CA ALA A 306 -1.11 13.91 -8.65
C ALA A 306 -1.96 15.17 -8.43
N VAL A 307 -2.12 15.97 -9.48
CA VAL A 307 -2.76 17.30 -9.44
C VAL A 307 -4.19 17.28 -8.91
N ASN A 308 -4.96 16.23 -9.21
CA ASN A 308 -6.36 16.10 -8.79
C ASN A 308 -6.52 14.97 -7.77
N ASN A 309 -5.49 14.65 -6.99
CA ASN A 309 -5.58 13.62 -5.95
C ASN A 309 -6.73 13.91 -4.96
N PRO A 310 -7.71 13.01 -4.80
CA PRO A 310 -8.87 13.26 -3.94
C PRO A 310 -8.59 13.04 -2.45
N ARG A 311 -7.39 12.58 -2.07
CA ARG A 311 -7.00 12.30 -0.69
C ARG A 311 -6.23 13.43 -0.03
N GLY A 312 -6.01 14.54 -0.72
CA GLY A 312 -5.30 15.70 -0.19
C GLY A 312 -3.81 15.46 0.03
N LEU A 313 -3.21 14.49 -0.67
CA LEU A 313 -1.77 14.31 -0.66
C LEU A 313 -1.08 15.49 -1.37
N PRO A 314 0.10 15.92 -0.89
CA PRO A 314 0.84 17.01 -1.53
C PRO A 314 1.24 16.62 -2.95
N LEU A 315 1.20 17.59 -3.86
CA LEU A 315 1.68 17.43 -5.24
C LEU A 315 3.17 17.07 -5.24
N SER A 316 3.55 16.14 -6.11
CA SER A 316 4.97 15.84 -6.35
C SER A 316 5.65 17.01 -7.07
N LEU A 317 6.79 17.47 -6.55
CA LEU A 317 7.53 18.61 -7.09
C LEU A 317 8.56 18.20 -8.15
N ASP A 318 9.14 17.01 -8.00
CA ASP A 318 10.13 16.41 -8.90
C ASP A 318 9.52 15.33 -9.81
N GLY A 319 8.22 15.04 -9.63
CA GLY A 319 7.49 14.03 -10.38
C GLY A 319 7.64 12.61 -9.80
N GLU A 320 8.45 12.41 -8.76
CA GLU A 320 8.58 11.11 -8.10
C GLU A 320 7.29 10.75 -7.36
N GLY A 321 6.87 9.48 -7.48
CA GLY A 321 5.70 8.92 -6.79
C GLY A 321 5.98 8.54 -5.35
N LEU A 322 5.05 7.79 -4.73
CA LEU A 322 5.23 7.32 -3.35
C LEU A 322 6.35 6.27 -3.19
N LYS A 323 6.72 5.60 -4.28
CA LYS A 323 7.79 4.59 -4.30
C LYS A 323 8.95 5.07 -5.15
N LYS A 324 10.17 4.87 -4.67
CA LYS A 324 11.40 5.23 -5.38
C LYS A 324 11.45 4.58 -6.76
N GLY A 325 11.86 5.38 -7.73
CA GLY A 325 11.92 4.97 -9.13
C GLY A 325 10.55 4.86 -9.82
N THR A 326 9.47 5.38 -9.23
CA THR A 326 8.16 5.52 -9.88
C THR A 326 7.84 6.99 -10.12
N ILE A 327 7.09 7.28 -11.19
CA ILE A 327 6.71 8.65 -11.58
C ILE A 327 5.20 8.80 -11.44
N VAL A 328 4.77 9.92 -10.86
CA VAL A 328 3.35 10.27 -10.74
C VAL A 328 2.69 10.33 -12.12
N GLY A 329 1.54 9.68 -12.25
CA GLY A 329 0.78 9.61 -13.49
C GLY A 329 1.19 8.46 -14.43
N GLN A 330 2.08 7.58 -13.98
CA GLN A 330 2.44 6.35 -14.70
C GLN A 330 1.89 5.08 -14.05
N GLY A 331 1.19 5.18 -12.91
CA GLY A 331 0.63 4.02 -12.21
C GLY A 331 -0.36 3.25 -13.09
N ALA A 332 -1.24 3.95 -13.78
CA ALA A 332 -2.20 3.33 -14.70
C ALA A 332 -1.52 2.52 -15.84
N LEU A 333 -0.38 2.98 -16.36
CA LEU A 333 0.38 2.25 -17.39
C LEU A 333 0.96 0.95 -16.83
N ARG A 334 1.44 0.99 -15.58
CA ARG A 334 2.03 -0.16 -14.87
C ARG A 334 0.97 -1.22 -14.54
N GLU A 335 -0.25 -0.81 -14.17
CA GLU A 335 -1.40 -1.70 -14.00
C GLU A 335 -1.75 -2.46 -15.29
N VAL A 336 -1.78 -1.75 -16.42
CA VAL A 336 -2.03 -2.35 -17.74
C VAL A 336 -0.89 -3.28 -18.14
N ALA A 337 0.36 -2.85 -17.89
CA ALA A 337 1.54 -3.65 -18.18
C ALA A 337 1.56 -4.97 -17.39
N ALA A 338 1.20 -4.95 -16.11
CA ALA A 338 1.13 -6.16 -15.29
C ALA A 338 0.16 -7.20 -15.87
N TYR A 339 -0.99 -6.77 -16.38
CA TYR A 339 -1.93 -7.67 -17.07
C TYR A 339 -1.38 -8.22 -18.41
N ILE A 340 -0.76 -7.34 -19.22
CA ILE A 340 -0.17 -7.74 -20.51
C ILE A 340 0.95 -8.77 -20.32
N LEU A 341 1.80 -8.52 -19.32
CA LEU A 341 2.98 -9.30 -18.98
C LEU A 341 2.68 -10.55 -18.14
N ASP A 342 1.46 -10.68 -17.61
CA ASP A 342 0.97 -11.92 -17.01
C ASP A 342 0.55 -12.91 -18.11
N HIS A 343 1.52 -13.59 -18.70
CA HIS A 343 1.28 -14.53 -19.81
C HIS A 343 0.55 -15.80 -19.36
N PRO A 344 -0.29 -16.40 -20.21
CA PRO A 344 -0.91 -17.68 -19.91
C PRO A 344 0.13 -18.80 -19.86
N MET A 345 -0.22 -19.90 -19.20
CA MET A 345 0.69 -21.05 -19.10
C MET A 345 0.94 -21.76 -20.44
N SER A 346 0.07 -21.54 -21.43
CA SER A 346 0.20 -22.07 -22.79
C SER A 346 1.21 -21.31 -23.66
N GLY A 347 1.86 -20.27 -23.12
CA GLY A 347 2.82 -19.44 -23.83
C GLY A 347 2.45 -17.96 -23.74
N ARG A 348 3.00 -17.15 -24.65
CA ARG A 348 2.82 -15.70 -24.57
C ARG A 348 1.35 -15.30 -24.70
N ARG A 349 1.00 -14.22 -24.02
CA ARG A 349 -0.31 -13.59 -24.20
C ARG A 349 -0.36 -13.15 -25.66
N ALA A 350 -1.16 -13.87 -26.44
CA ALA A 350 -1.30 -13.57 -27.84
C ALA A 350 -1.92 -12.18 -28.01
N LEU A 351 -1.62 -11.54 -29.14
CA LEU A 351 -2.35 -10.35 -29.60
C LEU A 351 -3.87 -10.60 -29.75
N PHE A 352 -4.26 -11.89 -29.74
CA PHE A 352 -5.59 -12.43 -29.94
C PHE A 352 -5.86 -13.51 -28.89
N GLY A 353 -6.80 -13.29 -27.95
CA GLY A 353 -7.37 -14.36 -27.14
C GLY A 353 -7.57 -14.09 -25.65
N ASP A 354 -8.32 -14.98 -25.01
CA ASP A 354 -8.84 -14.86 -23.64
C ASP A 354 -8.07 -15.72 -22.62
N GLY A 355 -6.82 -16.06 -22.93
CA GLY A 355 -5.98 -16.87 -22.05
C GLY A 355 -5.82 -16.24 -20.67
N LYS A 356 -6.18 -16.98 -19.62
CA LYS A 356 -5.94 -16.58 -18.23
C LYS A 356 -4.43 -16.54 -17.97
N GLY A 357 -3.94 -15.42 -17.46
CA GLY A 357 -2.53 -15.26 -17.10
C GLY A 357 -2.11 -16.22 -15.99
N PHE A 358 -0.81 -16.50 -15.93
CA PHE A 358 -0.24 -17.45 -14.99
C PHE A 358 -0.45 -17.03 -13.53
N ALA A 359 -0.17 -15.76 -13.21
CA ALA A 359 -0.44 -15.19 -11.89
C ALA A 359 -1.94 -14.92 -11.69
N GLY A 360 -2.66 -14.59 -12.76
CA GLY A 360 -4.09 -14.34 -12.76
C GLY A 360 -4.43 -12.88 -12.49
N VAL A 361 -3.64 -11.94 -13.00
CA VAL A 361 -3.96 -10.51 -12.98
C VAL A 361 -5.28 -10.30 -13.71
N PRO A 362 -6.28 -9.64 -13.11
CA PRO A 362 -7.55 -9.40 -13.77
C PRO A 362 -7.37 -8.56 -15.05
N PRO A 363 -8.22 -8.79 -16.07
CA PRO A 363 -8.20 -8.00 -17.31
C PRO A 363 -8.17 -6.50 -17.03
N THR A 364 -7.13 -5.84 -17.55
CA THR A 364 -6.86 -4.42 -17.30
C THR A 364 -6.51 -3.73 -18.61
N LEU A 365 -7.15 -2.59 -18.90
CA LEU A 365 -6.81 -1.75 -20.06
C LEU A 365 -6.81 -0.27 -19.70
N MET A 366 -6.23 0.54 -20.59
CA MET A 366 -6.31 1.99 -20.51
C MET A 366 -7.66 2.47 -21.08
N VAL A 367 -8.33 3.38 -20.36
CA VAL A 367 -9.64 3.92 -20.73
C VAL A 367 -9.66 5.42 -20.56
N LYS A 368 -10.33 6.10 -21.49
CA LYS A 368 -10.74 7.50 -21.35
C LYS A 368 -12.19 7.52 -20.86
N CYS A 369 -12.40 8.08 -19.68
CA CYS A 369 -13.69 8.13 -19.02
C CYS A 369 -14.04 9.57 -18.59
N LEU A 370 -15.21 10.06 -19.01
CA LEU A 370 -15.81 11.29 -18.52
C LEU A 370 -16.99 10.93 -17.65
N HIS A 371 -16.95 11.29 -16.37
CA HIS A 371 -18.10 11.16 -15.48
C HIS A 371 -17.98 12.17 -14.33
N LYS A 372 -19.10 12.78 -13.95
CA LYS A 372 -19.15 13.79 -12.86
C LYS A 372 -18.93 13.24 -11.45
N GLY A 373 -18.92 11.92 -11.31
CA GLY A 373 -18.64 11.21 -10.06
C GLY A 373 -17.14 11.08 -9.74
N PHE A 374 -16.25 11.44 -10.68
CA PHE A 374 -14.81 11.52 -10.41
C PHE A 374 -14.44 12.86 -9.78
N ASN A 375 -13.21 13.00 -9.31
CA ASN A 375 -12.76 14.24 -8.67
C ASN A 375 -12.40 15.30 -9.71
N HIS A 376 -13.23 16.34 -9.84
CA HIS A 376 -13.00 17.48 -10.75
C HIS A 376 -12.91 18.77 -9.93
N PRO A 377 -11.71 19.26 -9.59
CA PRO A 377 -11.55 20.53 -8.88
C PRO A 377 -12.00 21.76 -9.70
N GLY A 378 -12.10 21.62 -11.02
CA GLY A 378 -12.55 22.66 -11.95
C GLY A 378 -13.59 22.14 -12.94
N ASP A 379 -13.40 22.40 -14.22
CA ASP A 379 -14.32 21.95 -15.26
C ASP A 379 -14.38 20.42 -15.38
N LEU A 380 -15.56 19.93 -15.77
CA LEU A 380 -15.78 18.51 -16.04
C LEU A 380 -14.94 18.08 -17.25
N THR A 381 -13.90 17.27 -17.01
CA THR A 381 -12.95 16.85 -18.05
C THR A 381 -12.83 15.33 -18.13
N ALA A 382 -12.54 14.81 -19.33
CA ALA A 382 -12.38 13.38 -19.52
C ALA A 382 -11.03 12.95 -18.90
N LYS A 383 -11.08 11.95 -18.05
CA LYS A 383 -9.91 11.40 -17.36
C LYS A 383 -9.40 10.16 -18.09
N ILE A 384 -8.10 9.95 -18.08
CA ILE A 384 -7.44 8.76 -18.61
C ILE A 384 -6.93 7.95 -17.42
N GLY A 385 -7.11 6.64 -17.45
CA GLY A 385 -6.73 5.78 -16.34
C GLY A 385 -6.84 4.30 -16.66
N SER A 386 -6.34 3.46 -15.75
CA SER A 386 -6.48 2.01 -15.86
C SER A 386 -7.89 1.61 -15.43
N MET A 387 -8.53 0.75 -16.21
CA MET A 387 -9.77 0.08 -15.86
C MET A 387 -9.50 -1.42 -15.75
N GLN A 388 -9.59 -1.93 -14.52
CA GLN A 388 -9.39 -3.34 -14.20
C GLN A 388 -10.72 -4.01 -13.90
N MET A 389 -10.90 -5.24 -14.37
CA MET A 389 -12.09 -6.04 -14.10
C MET A 389 -12.23 -6.30 -12.59
N PHE A 390 -13.40 -6.04 -12.05
CA PHE A 390 -13.70 -6.38 -10.67
C PHE A 390 -13.89 -7.90 -10.57
N VAL A 391 -13.17 -8.54 -9.65
CA VAL A 391 -13.32 -9.97 -9.40
C VAL A 391 -14.01 -10.16 -8.06
N GLN A 392 -15.09 -10.94 -8.06
CA GLN A 392 -15.77 -11.32 -6.82
C GLN A 392 -14.79 -12.08 -5.92
N ASN A 393 -14.68 -11.62 -4.67
CA ASN A 393 -13.69 -12.10 -3.72
C ASN A 393 -14.28 -12.10 -2.30
N ASN A 394 -13.60 -12.81 -1.41
CA ASN A 394 -13.94 -12.98 0.00
C ASN A 394 -12.96 -12.20 0.91
N GLY A 395 -12.56 -11.00 0.48
CA GLY A 395 -11.60 -10.16 1.20
C GLY A 395 -10.15 -10.32 0.71
N SER A 396 -9.22 -9.75 1.47
CA SER A 396 -7.79 -9.75 1.14
C SER A 396 -7.04 -10.80 1.95
N CYS A 397 -5.77 -11.04 1.60
CA CYS A 397 -4.92 -11.93 2.39
C CYS A 397 -4.62 -11.38 3.79
N GLU A 398 -4.86 -10.09 4.09
CA GLU A 398 -4.69 -9.54 5.45
C GLU A 398 -5.68 -10.15 6.45
N ASP A 399 -6.80 -10.67 5.95
CA ASP A 399 -7.87 -11.27 6.75
C ASP A 399 -7.63 -12.76 7.04
N MET A 400 -6.60 -13.37 6.41
CA MET A 400 -6.29 -14.80 6.53
C MET A 400 -4.82 -15.06 6.92
N GLY A 401 -4.61 -16.15 7.67
CA GLY A 401 -3.26 -16.61 7.98
C GLY A 401 -2.59 -17.23 6.75
N PRO A 402 -1.33 -16.86 6.42
CA PRO A 402 -0.70 -17.28 5.17
C PRO A 402 -0.48 -18.79 5.06
N GLY A 403 -0.48 -19.53 6.19
CA GLY A 403 -0.37 -20.99 6.19
C GLY A 403 -1.51 -21.74 5.49
N ALA A 404 -2.66 -21.09 5.25
CA ALA A 404 -3.80 -21.69 4.56
C ALA A 404 -3.66 -21.68 3.03
N PHE A 405 -2.74 -20.88 2.47
CA PHE A 405 -2.60 -20.71 1.03
C PHE A 405 -1.89 -21.88 0.37
N MET A 406 -2.35 -22.29 -0.81
CA MET A 406 -1.66 -23.29 -1.60
C MET A 406 -0.33 -22.76 -2.12
N VAL A 407 0.68 -23.63 -2.16
CA VAL A 407 2.04 -23.29 -2.63
C VAL A 407 2.01 -22.72 -4.06
N LYS A 408 1.24 -23.36 -4.95
CA LYS A 408 1.10 -22.92 -6.35
C LYS A 408 0.56 -21.49 -6.48
N GLU A 409 -0.30 -21.05 -5.56
CA GLU A 409 -0.93 -19.73 -5.60
C GLU A 409 0.03 -18.63 -5.14
N VAL A 410 0.90 -18.93 -4.18
CA VAL A 410 1.98 -18.01 -3.77
C VAL A 410 3.07 -17.95 -4.86
N HIS A 411 3.44 -19.11 -5.43
CA HIS A 411 4.48 -19.19 -6.45
C HIS A 411 4.12 -18.46 -7.75
N LYS A 412 2.86 -18.47 -8.18
CA LYS A 412 2.47 -17.74 -9.39
C LYS A 412 2.59 -16.22 -9.20
N ILE A 413 2.28 -15.72 -8.00
CA ILE A 413 2.41 -14.30 -7.64
C ILE A 413 3.89 -13.93 -7.51
N SER A 414 4.71 -14.76 -6.86
CA SER A 414 6.14 -14.48 -6.72
C SER A 414 6.86 -14.37 -8.05
N VAL A 415 6.51 -15.21 -9.03
CA VAL A 415 7.05 -15.13 -10.40
C VAL A 415 6.75 -13.78 -11.04
N LEU A 416 5.49 -13.30 -10.96
CA LEU A 416 5.12 -12.01 -11.52
C LEU A 416 5.79 -10.86 -10.77
N ASP A 417 5.73 -10.84 -9.44
CA ASP A 417 6.25 -9.73 -8.64
C ASP A 417 7.77 -9.59 -8.72
N ILE A 418 8.51 -10.71 -8.72
CA ILE A 418 9.96 -10.70 -8.96
C ILE A 418 10.22 -10.10 -10.34
N ARG A 419 9.56 -10.62 -11.38
CA ARG A 419 9.77 -10.18 -12.75
C ARG A 419 9.44 -8.70 -12.94
N LEU A 420 8.39 -8.19 -12.29
CA LEU A 420 8.03 -6.79 -12.38
C LEU A 420 8.72 -5.91 -11.34
N ALA A 421 9.60 -6.46 -10.48
CA ALA A 421 10.23 -5.72 -9.39
C ALA A 421 9.22 -4.88 -8.58
N ASN A 422 8.14 -5.53 -8.13
CA ASN A 422 7.04 -4.84 -7.47
C ASN A 422 7.49 -4.16 -6.17
N ALA A 423 7.28 -2.85 -6.06
CA ALA A 423 7.67 -2.05 -4.90
C ALA A 423 6.58 -1.95 -3.81
N ASP A 424 5.44 -2.61 -3.99
CA ASP A 424 4.31 -2.48 -3.08
C ASP A 424 3.45 -3.76 -2.97
N ARG A 425 4.06 -4.96 -3.04
CA ARG A 425 3.30 -6.18 -2.78
C ARG A 425 3.13 -6.43 -1.28
N HIS A 426 1.95 -6.07 -0.78
CA HIS A 426 1.44 -6.49 0.53
C HIS A 426 0.18 -7.39 0.39
N ALA A 427 -0.25 -8.00 1.49
CA ALA A 427 -1.36 -8.94 1.57
C ALA A 427 -2.70 -8.30 1.20
N GLY A 428 -2.86 -6.99 1.45
CA GLY A 428 -4.02 -6.20 1.01
C GLY A 428 -4.14 -6.13 -0.51
N ASN A 429 -3.02 -6.25 -1.23
CA ASN A 429 -2.98 -6.26 -2.69
C ASN A 429 -3.14 -7.68 -3.29
N ILE A 430 -3.54 -8.66 -2.48
CA ILE A 430 -3.81 -10.03 -2.93
C ILE A 430 -5.21 -10.44 -2.43
N LEU A 431 -6.15 -10.58 -3.35
CA LEU A 431 -7.52 -10.96 -3.04
C LEU A 431 -7.68 -12.48 -2.91
N LEU A 432 -8.64 -12.88 -2.09
CA LEU A 432 -9.08 -14.26 -1.92
C LEU A 432 -10.28 -14.55 -2.81
N GLY A 433 -10.07 -15.22 -3.93
CA GLY A 433 -11.12 -15.75 -4.79
C GLY A 433 -11.61 -17.13 -4.35
N ALA A 434 -12.78 -17.51 -4.84
CA ALA A 434 -13.30 -18.88 -4.76
C ALA A 434 -13.19 -19.56 -6.13
N GLU A 435 -12.72 -20.81 -6.17
CA GLU A 435 -12.79 -21.64 -7.36
C GLU A 435 -14.11 -22.43 -7.34
N GLU A 436 -14.86 -22.45 -8.44
CA GLU A 436 -16.10 -23.23 -8.50
C GLU A 436 -15.80 -24.72 -8.27
N GLY A 437 -16.31 -25.27 -7.17
CA GLY A 437 -16.20 -26.70 -6.85
C GLY A 437 -14.95 -27.11 -6.06
N ASN A 438 -14.17 -26.18 -5.52
CA ASN A 438 -12.97 -26.49 -4.73
C ASN A 438 -12.93 -25.66 -3.43
N ASP A 439 -12.62 -26.29 -2.29
CA ASP A 439 -12.52 -25.63 -0.97
C ASP A 439 -11.24 -24.77 -0.80
N HIS A 440 -10.41 -24.68 -1.84
CA HIS A 440 -9.12 -23.99 -1.77
C HIS A 440 -9.21 -22.56 -2.31
N ALA A 441 -8.69 -21.60 -1.54
CA ALA A 441 -8.63 -20.20 -1.92
C ALA A 441 -7.72 -20.00 -3.15
N VAL A 442 -8.20 -19.21 -4.11
CA VAL A 442 -7.42 -18.74 -5.27
C VAL A 442 -6.90 -17.35 -4.96
N LEU A 443 -5.60 -17.12 -5.13
CA LEU A 443 -5.01 -15.80 -4.90
C LEU A 443 -5.05 -14.97 -6.17
N ILE A 444 -5.55 -13.74 -6.09
CA ILE A 444 -5.69 -12.83 -7.24
C ILE A 444 -4.86 -11.58 -6.95
N PRO A 445 -3.72 -11.38 -7.63
CA PRO A 445 -2.91 -10.18 -7.45
C PRO A 445 -3.62 -8.99 -8.10
N ILE A 446 -3.71 -7.89 -7.36
CA ILE A 446 -4.22 -6.60 -7.81
C ILE A 446 -3.21 -5.49 -7.48
N ASP A 447 -3.51 -4.26 -7.88
CA ASP A 447 -2.74 -3.06 -7.52
C ASP A 447 -1.25 -3.12 -7.88
N HIS A 448 -0.95 -3.02 -9.17
CA HIS A 448 0.42 -3.05 -9.71
C HIS A 448 0.94 -1.66 -10.06
N GLY A 449 0.34 -0.59 -9.53
CA GLY A 449 0.72 0.80 -9.82
C GLY A 449 2.18 1.14 -9.52
N TYR A 450 2.85 0.36 -8.67
CA TYR A 450 4.25 0.54 -8.28
C TYR A 450 5.20 -0.57 -8.74
N CYS A 451 4.87 -1.28 -9.84
CA CYS A 451 5.80 -2.21 -10.47
C CYS A 451 6.63 -1.55 -11.57
N LEU A 452 7.70 -2.20 -12.02
CA LEU A 452 8.67 -1.76 -13.04
C LEU A 452 9.41 -0.45 -12.71
N PRO A 453 9.85 -0.21 -11.46
CA PRO A 453 10.55 1.02 -11.09
C PRO A 453 11.87 1.19 -11.87
N THR A 454 12.43 2.40 -11.87
CA THR A 454 13.75 2.68 -12.46
C THR A 454 14.93 2.15 -11.63
N SER A 455 14.68 1.73 -10.38
CA SER A 455 15.67 1.13 -9.48
C SER A 455 15.02 0.04 -8.60
N PHE A 456 15.84 -0.79 -7.96
CA PHE A 456 15.35 -1.87 -7.08
C PHE A 456 15.15 -1.44 -5.61
N GLU A 457 15.41 -0.17 -5.29
CA GLU A 457 15.50 0.35 -3.91
C GLU A 457 14.29 0.01 -3.02
N ASP A 458 13.08 0.14 -3.54
CA ASP A 458 11.82 -0.05 -2.80
C ASP A 458 11.15 -1.41 -3.06
N CYS A 459 11.83 -2.36 -3.72
CA CYS A 459 11.27 -3.69 -3.98
C CYS A 459 10.78 -4.34 -2.68
N THR A 460 9.49 -4.68 -2.62
CA THR A 460 8.83 -5.13 -1.39
C THR A 460 7.88 -6.28 -1.67
N PHE A 461 8.11 -7.42 -1.00
CA PHE A 461 7.35 -8.65 -1.17
C PHE A 461 6.92 -9.24 0.18
N GLU A 462 5.65 -9.08 0.55
CA GLU A 462 5.15 -9.67 1.81
C GLU A 462 5.17 -11.20 1.81
N TRP A 463 4.97 -11.83 0.63
CA TRP A 463 4.98 -13.28 0.51
C TRP A 463 6.34 -13.93 0.85
N LEU A 464 7.43 -13.16 0.96
CA LEU A 464 8.73 -13.67 1.45
C LEU A 464 8.61 -14.29 2.84
N TYR A 465 7.72 -13.77 3.68
CA TYR A 465 7.53 -14.24 5.05
C TYR A 465 6.55 -15.41 5.14
N TRP A 466 5.99 -15.85 4.01
CA TRP A 466 5.03 -16.95 3.98
C TRP A 466 5.74 -18.30 3.82
N PRO A 467 5.32 -19.37 4.51
CA PRO A 467 5.98 -20.69 4.46
C PRO A 467 6.14 -21.25 3.03
N GLN A 468 5.21 -20.94 2.14
CA GLN A 468 5.17 -21.39 0.75
C GLN A 468 6.35 -20.83 -0.07
N ALA A 469 6.83 -19.62 0.25
CA ALA A 469 7.96 -19.01 -0.45
C ALA A 469 9.29 -19.75 -0.18
N ARG A 470 9.36 -20.55 0.89
CA ARG A 470 10.52 -21.39 1.20
C ARG A 470 10.51 -22.75 0.49
N GLN A 471 9.50 -23.02 -0.33
CA GLN A 471 9.42 -24.25 -1.12
C GLN A 471 9.92 -24.00 -2.55
N PRO A 472 10.63 -24.96 -3.17
CA PRO A 472 11.14 -24.80 -4.53
C PRO A 472 9.99 -24.72 -5.53
N TYR A 473 10.21 -23.99 -6.62
CA TYR A 473 9.25 -23.93 -7.72
C TYR A 473 8.98 -25.33 -8.30
N SER A 474 7.73 -25.59 -8.66
CA SER A 474 7.36 -26.82 -9.37
C SER A 474 8.00 -26.87 -10.76
N ALA A 475 8.21 -28.07 -11.32
CA ALA A 475 8.72 -28.23 -12.69
C ALA A 475 7.90 -27.43 -13.72
N LYS A 476 6.56 -27.41 -13.56
CA LYS A 476 5.63 -26.65 -14.41
C LYS A 476 5.86 -25.14 -14.31
N THR A 477 6.16 -24.65 -13.11
CA THR A 477 6.49 -23.24 -12.86
C THR A 477 7.86 -22.89 -13.46
N ILE A 478 8.85 -23.77 -13.36
CA ILE A 478 10.18 -23.57 -13.95
C ILE A 478 10.09 -23.52 -15.49
N GLU A 479 9.29 -24.40 -16.10
CA GLU A 479 9.04 -24.37 -17.54
C GLU A 479 8.42 -23.03 -17.97
N TYR A 480 7.43 -22.53 -17.22
CA TYR A 480 6.87 -21.20 -17.43
C TYR A 480 7.93 -20.10 -17.31
N ILE A 481 8.73 -20.09 -16.23
CA ILE A 481 9.82 -19.12 -16.02
C ILE A 481 10.81 -19.13 -17.21
N ASN A 482 11.18 -20.31 -17.69
CA ASN A 482 12.12 -20.45 -18.80
C ASN A 482 11.57 -19.88 -20.12
N SER A 483 10.25 -19.89 -20.30
CA SER A 483 9.58 -19.35 -21.49
C SER A 483 9.50 -17.82 -21.55
N LEU A 484 9.77 -17.12 -20.45
CA LEU A 484 9.70 -15.66 -20.35
C LEU A 484 10.89 -14.99 -21.05
N ASP A 485 10.64 -13.87 -21.74
CA ASP A 485 11.65 -13.14 -22.52
C ASP A 485 11.45 -11.62 -22.42
N ALA A 486 12.37 -10.95 -21.71
CA ALA A 486 12.27 -9.53 -21.44
C ALA A 486 12.30 -8.64 -22.69
N GLU A 487 13.03 -9.00 -23.75
CA GLU A 487 13.12 -8.16 -24.95
C GLU A 487 11.81 -8.16 -25.73
N GLU A 488 11.23 -9.35 -25.89
CA GLU A 488 9.94 -9.50 -26.56
C GLU A 488 8.82 -8.84 -25.76
N ASP A 489 8.93 -8.86 -24.43
CA ASP A 489 7.99 -8.22 -23.53
C ASP A 489 8.06 -6.69 -23.58
N ILE A 490 9.25 -6.11 -23.74
CA ILE A 490 9.43 -4.68 -24.00
C ILE A 490 8.80 -4.30 -25.34
N VAL A 491 9.00 -5.12 -26.39
CA VAL A 491 8.36 -4.91 -27.70
C VAL A 491 6.84 -5.01 -27.59
N LEU A 492 6.33 -5.95 -26.79
CA LEU A 492 4.90 -6.13 -26.55
C LEU A 492 4.29 -4.91 -25.85
N LEU A 493 4.93 -4.38 -24.80
CA LEU A 493 4.46 -3.16 -24.13
C LEU A 493 4.43 -1.96 -25.09
N LYS A 494 5.47 -1.81 -25.91
CA LYS A 494 5.53 -0.77 -26.95
C LYS A 494 4.40 -0.93 -27.97
N PHE A 495 4.11 -2.18 -28.39
CA PHE A 495 2.98 -2.49 -29.28
C PHE A 495 1.63 -2.09 -28.67
N HIS A 496 1.49 -2.23 -27.35
CA HIS A 496 0.31 -1.80 -26.59
C HIS A 496 0.28 -0.31 -26.22
N GLY A 497 1.29 0.46 -26.64
CA GLY A 497 1.32 1.92 -26.52
C GLY A 497 2.13 2.47 -25.35
N TRP A 498 2.88 1.62 -24.62
CA TRP A 498 3.81 2.08 -23.61
C TRP A 498 5.26 1.88 -24.07
N ASP A 499 5.91 2.95 -24.50
CA ASP A 499 7.35 2.94 -24.75
C ASP A 499 8.06 2.98 -23.39
N LEU A 500 8.46 1.80 -22.91
CA LEU A 500 9.00 1.62 -21.57
C LEU A 500 10.31 2.43 -21.43
N PRO A 501 10.45 3.32 -20.44
CA PRO A 501 11.70 4.04 -20.20
C PRO A 501 12.89 3.09 -20.07
N VAL A 502 14.07 3.53 -20.51
CA VAL A 502 15.26 2.68 -20.62
C VAL A 502 15.63 2.05 -19.27
N GLU A 503 15.51 2.82 -18.19
CA GLU A 503 15.77 2.39 -16.82
C GLU A 503 14.74 1.35 -16.35
N CYS A 504 13.45 1.55 -16.63
CA CYS A 504 12.41 0.56 -16.33
C CYS A 504 12.61 -0.74 -17.15
N ALA A 505 13.02 -0.62 -18.41
CA ALA A 505 13.33 -1.75 -19.28
C ALA A 505 14.55 -2.53 -18.77
N ARG A 506 15.57 -1.84 -18.27
CA ARG A 506 16.72 -2.44 -17.59
C ARG A 506 16.28 -3.22 -16.34
N THR A 507 15.43 -2.63 -15.49
CA THR A 507 14.85 -3.33 -14.33
C THR A 507 14.17 -4.63 -14.75
N LEU A 508 13.32 -4.61 -15.78
CA LEU A 508 12.64 -5.81 -16.30
C LEU A 508 13.61 -6.88 -16.82
N ARG A 509 14.66 -6.49 -17.53
CA ARG A 509 15.69 -7.42 -18.03
C ARG A 509 16.42 -8.09 -16.88
N ILE A 510 16.88 -7.30 -15.92
CA ILE A 510 17.67 -7.78 -14.78
C ILE A 510 16.84 -8.67 -13.87
N SER A 511 15.60 -8.28 -13.57
CA SER A 511 14.69 -9.09 -12.74
C SER A 511 14.29 -10.41 -13.41
N THR A 512 14.02 -10.39 -14.72
CA THR A 512 13.73 -11.61 -15.50
C THR A 512 14.96 -12.53 -15.53
N MET A 513 16.16 -11.96 -15.71
CA MET A 513 17.42 -12.70 -15.67
C MET A 513 17.65 -13.35 -14.30
N LEU A 514 17.48 -12.59 -13.22
CA LEU A 514 17.60 -13.07 -11.84
C LEU A 514 16.64 -14.23 -11.58
N LEU A 515 15.38 -14.09 -11.98
CA LEU A 515 14.37 -15.14 -11.83
C LEU A 515 14.77 -16.43 -12.55
N LYS A 516 15.20 -16.32 -13.82
CA LYS A 516 15.61 -17.49 -14.63
C LYS A 516 16.86 -18.15 -14.07
N LYS A 517 17.90 -17.37 -13.76
CA LYS A 517 19.18 -17.88 -13.21
C LYS A 517 19.01 -18.48 -11.82
N GLY A 518 18.16 -17.90 -10.98
CA GLY A 518 17.83 -18.43 -9.65
C GLY A 518 17.02 -19.72 -9.74
N ALA A 519 15.99 -19.76 -10.59
CA ALA A 519 15.18 -20.97 -10.81
C ALA A 519 16.02 -22.14 -11.36
N ALA A 520 16.96 -21.87 -12.27
CA ALA A 520 17.89 -22.88 -12.79
C ALA A 520 18.81 -23.49 -11.70
N ARG A 521 19.06 -22.74 -10.62
CA ARG A 521 19.83 -23.18 -9.44
C ARG A 521 18.95 -23.76 -8.34
N VAL A 522 17.68 -24.06 -8.62
CA VAL A 522 16.70 -24.60 -7.66
C VAL A 522 16.51 -23.69 -6.44
N MET A 523 16.76 -22.38 -6.61
CA MET A 523 16.52 -21.41 -5.55
C MET A 523 15.01 -21.26 -5.32
N THR A 524 14.64 -21.10 -4.06
CA THR A 524 13.25 -20.88 -3.66
C THR A 524 12.81 -19.44 -4.00
N PRO A 525 11.50 -19.16 -4.12
CA PRO A 525 11.00 -17.79 -4.22
C PRO A 525 11.56 -16.88 -3.13
N PHE A 526 11.68 -17.39 -1.90
CA PHE A 526 12.28 -16.67 -0.78
C PHE A 526 13.72 -16.25 -1.09
N ALA A 527 14.56 -17.18 -1.54
CA ALA A 527 15.96 -16.89 -1.85
C ALA A 527 16.09 -15.85 -2.98
N ILE A 528 15.32 -16.00 -4.07
CA ILE A 528 15.36 -15.08 -5.21
C ILE A 528 14.81 -13.70 -4.82
N GLY A 529 13.65 -13.63 -4.18
CA GLY A 529 13.06 -12.35 -3.78
C GLY A 529 13.87 -11.61 -2.71
N SER A 530 14.56 -12.33 -1.82
CA SER A 530 15.43 -11.73 -0.81
C SER A 530 16.64 -11.01 -1.41
N ILE A 531 17.10 -11.40 -2.60
CA ILE A 531 18.16 -10.71 -3.35
C ILE A 531 17.70 -9.31 -3.79
N MET A 532 16.41 -9.13 -4.01
CA MET A 532 15.82 -7.87 -4.49
C MET A 532 15.43 -6.92 -3.36
N CYS A 533 15.17 -7.42 -2.16
CA CYS A 533 14.69 -6.61 -1.04
C CYS A 533 15.84 -6.17 -0.14
N ARG A 534 15.84 -4.89 0.24
CA ARG A 534 16.76 -4.37 1.26
C ARG A 534 16.42 -4.94 2.64
N GLU A 535 17.42 -5.33 3.42
CA GLU A 535 17.24 -5.74 4.82
C GLU A 535 16.88 -4.55 5.73
N SER A 536 17.36 -3.35 5.36
CA SER A 536 17.07 -2.09 6.05
C SER A 536 17.20 -0.94 5.05
N LEU A 537 16.59 0.21 5.35
CA LEU A 537 16.64 1.39 4.49
C LEU A 537 18.06 1.88 4.15
N ASN A 538 19.05 1.51 4.98
CA ASN A 538 20.44 1.97 4.86
C ASN A 538 21.38 0.92 4.24
N LYS A 539 20.88 -0.27 3.91
CA LYS A 539 21.69 -1.36 3.33
C LYS A 539 21.08 -1.73 1.99
N GLU A 540 21.85 -1.50 0.94
CA GLU A 540 21.51 -1.91 -0.42
C GLU A 540 21.22 -3.41 -0.48
N SER A 541 20.29 -3.78 -1.35
CA SER A 541 19.99 -5.17 -1.64
C SER A 541 21.09 -5.77 -2.52
N LEU A 542 21.20 -7.09 -2.54
CA LEU A 542 22.23 -7.74 -3.34
C LEU A 542 22.05 -7.47 -4.84
N ILE A 543 20.81 -7.28 -5.32
CA ILE A 543 20.60 -6.90 -6.73
C ILE A 543 21.14 -5.49 -7.03
N GLU A 544 21.03 -4.56 -6.09
CA GLU A 544 21.59 -3.21 -6.22
C GLU A 544 23.12 -3.27 -6.24
N GLU A 545 23.72 -4.06 -5.35
CA GLU A 545 25.17 -4.28 -5.36
C GLU A 545 25.66 -4.91 -6.67
N ILE A 546 24.89 -5.84 -7.25
CA ILE A 546 25.20 -6.45 -8.57
C ILE A 546 25.14 -5.38 -9.67
N VAL A 547 24.08 -4.56 -9.70
CA VAL A 547 23.91 -3.48 -10.68
C VAL A 547 25.01 -2.43 -10.55
N GLN A 548 25.35 -2.05 -9.32
CA GLN A 548 26.41 -1.08 -9.06
C GLN A 548 27.78 -1.64 -9.47
N ALA A 549 28.09 -2.89 -9.11
CA ALA A 549 29.34 -3.53 -9.52
C ALA A 549 29.46 -3.66 -11.05
N ALA A 550 28.35 -3.94 -11.75
CA ALA A 550 28.33 -3.95 -13.21
C ALA A 550 28.59 -2.55 -13.78
N THR A 551 27.97 -1.52 -13.19
CA THR A 551 28.18 -0.12 -13.56
C THR A 551 29.64 0.29 -13.40
N ASP A 552 30.28 -0.08 -12.29
CA ASP A 552 31.67 0.23 -12.00
C ASP A 552 32.66 -0.54 -12.90
N SER A 553 32.23 -1.69 -13.45
CA SER A 553 33.05 -2.53 -14.32
C SER A 553 33.10 -2.08 -15.78
N VAL A 554 32.14 -1.24 -16.21
CA VAL A 554 32.02 -0.79 -17.61
C VAL A 554 32.38 0.68 -17.76
N LEU A 555 32.90 1.06 -18.93
CA LEU A 555 33.21 2.46 -19.21
C LEU A 555 31.92 3.27 -19.47
N PRO A 556 31.90 4.58 -19.15
CA PRO A 556 30.79 5.45 -19.54
C PRO A 556 30.53 5.41 -21.05
N GLY A 557 29.27 5.30 -21.46
CA GLY A 557 28.87 5.21 -22.87
C GLY A 557 28.96 3.81 -23.49
N THR A 558 29.24 2.78 -22.68
CA THR A 558 29.15 1.37 -23.09
C THR A 558 27.71 1.02 -23.52
N SER A 559 27.59 0.07 -24.46
CA SER A 559 26.27 -0.38 -24.95
C SER A 559 25.46 -1.07 -23.86
N GLU A 560 24.14 -0.98 -23.93
CA GLU A 560 23.24 -1.67 -22.99
C GLU A 560 23.48 -3.19 -22.98
N ALA A 561 23.77 -3.79 -24.15
CA ALA A 561 24.07 -5.21 -24.24
C ALA A 561 25.31 -5.60 -23.42
N THR A 562 26.41 -4.86 -23.57
CA THR A 562 27.64 -5.11 -22.82
C THR A 562 27.46 -4.87 -21.31
N PHE A 563 26.66 -3.87 -20.93
CA PHE A 563 26.28 -3.68 -19.52
C PHE A 563 25.50 -4.89 -18.98
N MET A 564 24.52 -5.39 -19.74
CA MET A 564 23.74 -6.56 -19.35
C MET A 564 24.57 -7.85 -19.28
N ASP A 565 25.59 -8.00 -20.13
CA ASP A 565 26.55 -9.11 -20.05
C ASP A 565 27.34 -9.06 -18.74
N SER A 566 27.83 -7.87 -18.34
CA SER A 566 28.50 -7.68 -17.05
C SER A 566 27.59 -7.99 -15.86
N VAL A 567 26.34 -7.51 -15.89
CA VAL A 567 25.33 -7.87 -14.87
C VAL A 567 25.14 -9.39 -14.79
N SER A 568 25.04 -10.07 -15.93
CA SER A 568 24.88 -11.53 -15.99
C SER A 568 26.05 -12.28 -15.34
N GLU A 569 27.29 -11.91 -15.66
CA GLU A 569 28.49 -12.56 -15.11
C GLU A 569 28.62 -12.34 -13.60
N ILE A 570 28.43 -11.10 -13.13
CA ILE A 570 28.50 -10.77 -11.71
C ILE A 570 27.38 -11.48 -10.95
N MET A 571 26.17 -11.52 -11.52
CA MET A 571 25.03 -12.23 -10.95
C MET A 571 25.30 -13.73 -10.83
N ASP A 572 25.84 -14.39 -11.87
CA ASP A 572 26.17 -15.82 -11.78
C ASP A 572 27.12 -16.11 -10.62
N ARG A 573 28.21 -15.34 -10.47
CA ARG A 573 29.13 -15.49 -9.35
C ARG A 573 28.44 -15.37 -8.00
N ARG A 574 27.59 -14.35 -7.82
CA ARG A 574 26.86 -14.13 -6.55
C ARG A 574 25.86 -15.26 -6.26
N LEU A 575 25.15 -15.73 -7.28
CA LEU A 575 24.20 -16.83 -7.12
C LEU A 575 24.92 -18.16 -6.81
N ASP A 576 26.09 -18.40 -7.39
CA ASP A 576 26.91 -19.59 -7.10
C ASP A 576 27.48 -19.55 -5.67
N GLU A 577 27.92 -18.38 -5.19
CA GLU A 577 28.33 -18.17 -3.78
C GLU A 577 27.18 -18.54 -2.82
N ILE A 578 25.96 -18.07 -3.09
CA ILE A 578 24.78 -18.38 -2.28
C ILE A 578 24.47 -19.88 -2.33
N ALA A 579 24.43 -20.48 -3.53
CA ALA A 579 24.11 -21.89 -3.71
C ALA A 579 25.10 -22.80 -2.96
N CYS A 580 26.40 -22.48 -3.00
CA CYS A 580 27.44 -23.19 -2.25
C CYS A 580 27.27 -23.05 -0.73
N SER A 581 26.88 -21.86 -0.26
CA SER A 581 26.70 -21.60 1.18
C SER A 581 25.50 -22.35 1.79
N SER A 582 24.48 -22.64 1.00
CA SER A 582 23.29 -23.42 1.41
C SER A 582 23.49 -24.94 1.45
N LEU A 583 24.65 -25.44 0.99
CA LEU A 583 25.03 -26.86 1.02
C LEU A 583 25.93 -27.22 2.21
N LEU A 584 26.36 -26.22 3.00
CA LEU A 584 27.10 -26.34 4.26
C LEU A 584 26.16 -26.11 5.44
#